data_AF-A0A7C4GBJ6-F1
#
_entry.id   AF-A0A7C4GBJ6-F1
#
_cell.length_a   1.000
_cell.length_b   1.000
_cell.length_c   1.000
_cell.angle_alpha   90.00
_cell.angle_beta   90.00
_cell.angle_gamma   90.00
#
_symmetry.space_group_name_H-M   'P 1'
#
loop_
_entity.id
_entity.type
_entity.pdbx_description
1 polymer ?
#
loop_
_entity_poly.entity_id
_entity_poly.type
_entity_poly.pdbx_seq_one_letter_code
_entity_poly.pdbx_strand_id
1 'polypeptide(L)'
;MEFFERAFIGLGIFFIVLGVIFILVPLLIKLIPSISIERIPWIILWVYRSNGFIFATSPILIIIGIIYLIWILIKMHYGISI
;
A
#
# COMPACT_ATOMS: atom_id res chain seq x y z
N MET A 1 -25.73 12.23 3.18
CA MET A 1 -24.57 11.79 3.99
C MET A 1 -24.29 10.29 3.85
N GLU A 2 -25.29 9.40 3.79
CA GLU A 2 -25.07 7.94 3.69
C GLU A 2 -24.15 7.45 2.54
N PHE A 3 -24.25 8.04 1.35
CA PHE A 3 -23.47 7.59 0.20
C PHE A 3 -21.96 7.74 0.41
N PHE A 4 -21.53 8.90 0.93
CA PHE A 4 -20.12 9.16 1.19
C PHE A 4 -19.57 8.25 2.29
N GLU A 5 -20.35 8.02 3.33
CA GLU A 5 -19.94 7.15 4.45
C GLU A 5 -19.71 5.71 3.99
N ARG A 6 -20.63 5.15 3.20
CA ARG A 6 -20.48 3.82 2.59
C ARG A 6 -19.27 3.76 1.63
N ALA A 7 -19.02 4.83 0.88
CA ALA A 7 -17.86 4.92 0.00
C ALA A 7 -16.53 4.95 0.78
N PHE A 8 -16.45 5.71 1.88
CA PHE A 8 -15.27 5.75 2.75
C PHE A 8 -15.03 4.42 3.47
N ILE A 9 -16.08 3.75 3.93
CA ILE A 9 -15.98 2.40 4.52
C ILE A 9 -15.45 1.42 3.47
N GLY A 10 -15.99 1.45 2.24
CA GLY A 10 -15.51 0.62 1.14
C GLY A 10 -14.04 0.87 0.79
N LEU A 11 -13.62 2.14 0.76
CA LEU A 11 -12.23 2.56 0.55
C LEU A 11 -11.31 2.04 1.68
N GLY A 12 -11.77 2.11 2.93
CA GLY A 12 -11.03 1.59 4.09
C GLY A 12 -10.86 0.07 4.03
N ILE A 13 -11.92 -0.67 3.72
CA ILE A 13 -11.87 -2.12 3.53
C ILE A 13 -10.90 -2.47 2.39
N PHE A 14 -10.95 -1.74 1.28
CA PHE A 14 -10.03 -1.91 0.17
C PHE A 14 -8.57 -1.78 0.61
N PHE A 15 -8.22 -0.73 1.37
CA PHE A 15 -6.86 -0.56 1.88
C PHE A 15 -6.43 -1.65 2.87
N ILE A 16 -7.34 -2.14 3.72
CA ILE A 16 -7.05 -3.25 4.64
C ILE A 16 -6.71 -4.51 3.84
N VAL A 17 -7.53 -4.87 2.85
CA VAL A 17 -7.29 -6.04 1.99
C VAL A 17 -5.96 -5.88 1.24
N LEU A 18 -5.70 -4.68 0.71
CA LEU A 18 -4.44 -4.37 0.05
C LEU A 18 -3.23 -4.58 0.97
N GLY A 19 -3.32 -4.10 2.21
CA GLY A 19 -2.29 -4.28 3.24
C GLY A 19 -2.03 -5.75 3.58
N VAL A 20 -3.10 -6.54 3.73
CA VAL A 20 -2.99 -7.99 3.95
C VAL A 20 -2.28 -8.67 2.79
N ILE A 21 -2.63 -8.33 1.54
CA ILE A 21 -1.97 -8.87 0.36
C ILE A 21 -0.47 -8.55 0.37
N PHE A 22 -0.07 -7.31 0.68
CA PHE A 22 1.34 -6.95 0.75
C PHE A 22 2.12 -7.69 1.83
N ILE A 23 1.49 -8.02 2.96
CA ILE A 23 2.11 -8.84 4.01
C ILE A 23 2.25 -10.30 3.55
N LEU A 24 1.25 -10.83 2.82
CA LEU A 24 1.27 -12.21 2.33
C LEU A 24 2.27 -12.42 1.18
N VAL A 25 2.48 -11.42 0.31
CA VAL A 25 3.42 -11.52 -0.82
C VAL A 25 4.82 -12.00 -0.42
N PRO A 26 5.55 -11.40 0.54
CA PRO A 26 6.88 -11.87 0.92
C PRO A 26 6.87 -13.25 1.57
N LEU A 27 5.79 -13.61 2.29
CA LEU A 27 5.59 -14.97 2.84
C LEU A 27 5.45 -16.02 1.73
N LEU A 28 4.65 -15.73 0.70
CA LEU A 28 4.43 -16.60 -0.46
C LEU A 28 5.70 -16.72 -1.32
N ILE A 29 6.42 -15.61 -1.53
CA ILE A 29 7.71 -15.61 -2.25
C ILE A 29 8.74 -16.47 -1.50
N LYS A 30 8.70 -16.48 -0.17
CA LYS A 30 9.59 -17.33 0.66
C LYS A 30 9.23 -18.81 0.57
N LEU A 31 7.95 -19.16 0.49
CA LEU A 31 7.50 -20.55 0.34
C LEU A 31 7.72 -21.10 -1.06
N ILE A 32 7.54 -20.27 -2.10
CA ILE A 32 7.60 -20.67 -3.50
C ILE A 32 8.55 -19.72 -4.25
N PRO A 33 9.87 -20.00 -4.21
CA PRO A 33 10.88 -19.17 -4.88
C PRO A 33 10.72 -19.10 -6.40
N SER A 34 9.97 -20.03 -7.00
CA SER A 34 9.72 -20.12 -8.44
C SER A 34 8.63 -19.19 -8.97
N ILE A 35 7.90 -18.47 -8.09
CA ILE A 35 6.93 -17.46 -8.53
C ILE A 35 7.72 -16.30 -9.16
N SER A 36 7.59 -16.18 -10.47
CA SER A 36 8.28 -15.16 -11.27
C SER A 36 7.61 -13.81 -11.06
N ILE A 37 7.99 -13.12 -9.97
CA ILE A 37 7.58 -11.73 -9.67
C ILE A 37 8.13 -10.74 -10.71
N GLU A 38 9.07 -11.19 -11.56
CA GLU A 38 9.76 -10.44 -12.61
C GLU A 38 8.84 -9.80 -13.65
N ARG A 39 7.59 -10.28 -13.80
CA ARG A 39 6.61 -9.67 -14.72
C ARG A 39 5.86 -8.47 -14.14
N ILE A 40 5.95 -8.21 -12.84
CA ILE A 40 5.25 -7.09 -12.22
C ILE A 40 6.14 -5.85 -12.32
N PRO A 41 5.63 -4.72 -12.84
CA PRO A 41 6.37 -3.46 -12.89
C PRO A 41 6.89 -3.08 -11.51
N TRP A 42 8.16 -2.71 -11.43
CA TRP A 42 8.84 -2.34 -10.18
C TRP A 42 8.16 -1.19 -9.42
N ILE A 43 7.43 -0.32 -10.12
CA ILE A 43 6.67 0.79 -9.52
C ILE A 43 5.45 0.31 -8.72
N ILE A 44 4.88 -0.84 -9.12
CA ILE A 44 3.71 -1.45 -8.49
C ILE A 44 4.17 -2.38 -7.37
N LEU A 45 5.20 -3.18 -7.61
CA LEU A 45 5.73 -4.12 -6.64
C LEU A 45 7.26 -4.13 -6.72
N TRP A 46 7.89 -3.63 -5.67
CA TRP A 46 9.33 -3.67 -5.49
C TRP A 46 9.66 -4.74 -4.45
N VAL A 47 10.44 -5.74 -4.86
CA VAL A 47 10.90 -6.82 -3.99
C VAL A 47 12.40 -6.75 -3.86
N TYR A 48 12.86 -6.40 -2.66
CA TYR A 48 14.25 -6.45 -2.27
C TYR A 48 14.59 -7.81 -1.65
N ARG A 49 15.65 -8.44 -2.15
CA ARG A 49 16.19 -9.70 -1.63
C ARG A 49 17.66 -9.51 -1.29
N SER A 50 18.03 -9.72 -0.03
CA SER A 50 19.42 -9.65 0.42
C SER A 50 19.67 -10.60 1.60
N ASN A 51 20.66 -11.49 1.48
CA ASN A 51 21.17 -12.37 2.55
C ASN A 51 20.07 -13.08 3.39
N GLY A 52 19.04 -13.62 2.72
CA GLY A 52 17.93 -14.33 3.39
C GLY A 52 16.78 -13.44 3.89
N PHE A 53 16.90 -12.12 3.75
CA PHE A 53 15.83 -11.16 4.00
C PHE A 53 15.08 -10.83 2.71
N ILE A 54 13.75 -10.88 2.75
CA ILE A 54 12.85 -10.55 1.63
C ILE A 54 11.95 -9.42 2.09
N PHE A 55 12.04 -8.28 1.42
CA PHE A 55 11.21 -7.11 1.68
C PHE A 55 10.43 -6.75 0.41
N ALA A 56 9.10 -6.85 0.47
CA ALA A 56 8.23 -6.48 -0.62
C ALA A 56 7.46 -5.22 -0.23
N THR A 57 7.47 -4.21 -1.10
CA THR A 57 6.68 -2.98 -0.95
C THR A 57 6.17 -2.50 -2.30
N SER A 58 5.38 -1.44 -2.29
CA SER A 58 4.82 -0.81 -3.48
C SER A 58 5.22 0.66 -3.50
N PRO A 59 6.21 1.05 -4.32
CA PRO A 59 6.67 2.44 -4.40
C PRO A 59 5.54 3.43 -4.65
N ILE A 60 4.57 3.08 -5.51
CA ILE A 60 3.41 3.93 -5.80
C ILE A 60 2.55 4.18 -4.55
N LEU A 61 2.33 3.16 -3.71
CA LEU A 61 1.54 3.32 -2.49
C LEU A 61 2.26 4.15 -1.43
N ILE A 62 3.59 4.03 -1.35
CA ILE A 62 4.40 4.90 -0.49
C ILE A 62 4.23 6.36 -0.92
N ILE A 63 4.34 6.64 -2.22
CA ILE A 63 4.18 8.01 -2.75
C ILE A 63 2.79 8.55 -2.46
N ILE A 64 1.73 7.77 -2.74
CA ILE A 64 0.34 8.16 -2.45
C ILE A 64 0.16 8.41 -0.94
N GLY A 65 0.69 7.53 -0.10
CA GLY A 65 0.64 7.66 1.35
C GLY A 65 1.33 8.94 1.85
N ILE A 66 2.51 9.27 1.32
CA ILE A 66 3.23 10.50 1.65
C ILE A 66 2.45 11.74 1.22
N ILE A 67 1.91 11.75 -0.01
CA ILE A 67 1.10 12.87 -0.51
C ILE A 67 -0.14 13.06 0.37
N TYR A 68 -0.81 11.97 0.74
CA TYR A 68 -1.96 12.00 1.64
C TYR A 68 -1.58 12.51 3.04
N LEU A 69 -0.43 12.08 3.57
CA LEU A 69 0.08 12.53 4.87
C LEU A 69 0.43 14.02 4.86
N ILE A 70 1.05 14.51 3.78
CA ILE A 70 1.34 15.94 3.61
C ILE A 70 0.04 16.72 3.53
N TRP A 71 -0.94 16.23 2.76
CA TRP A 71 -2.25 16.87 2.63
C TRP A 71 -2.97 16.96 3.97
N ILE A 72 -2.96 15.90 4.80
CA ILE A 72 -3.61 15.93 6.11
C ILE A 72 -2.88 16.86 7.10
N LEU A 73 -1.55 16.94 7.03
CA LEU A 73 -0.76 17.88 7.84
C LEU A 73 -1.07 19.33 7.47
N ILE A 74 -1.13 19.64 6.17
CA ILE A 74 -1.55 20.96 5.67
C ILE A 74 -2.97 21.25 6.14
N LYS A 75 -3.91 20.32 5.94
CA LYS A 75 -5.30 20.48 6.38
C LYS A 75 -5.40 20.81 7.87
N MET A 76 -4.66 20.08 8.71
CA MET A 76 -4.62 20.28 10.17
C MET A 76 -4.04 21.65 10.55
N HIS A 77 -2.97 22.09 9.88
CA HIS A 77 -2.34 23.38 10.15
C HIS A 77 -3.22 24.58 9.75
N TYR A 78 -3.93 24.49 8.63
CA TYR A 78 -4.76 25.59 8.11
C TYR A 78 -6.22 25.56 8.61
N GLY A 79 -6.60 24.63 9.49
CA GLY A 79 -7.94 24.58 10.08
C GLY A 79 -9.07 24.36 9.05
N ILE A 80 -8.77 23.78 7.89
CA ILE A 80 -9.73 23.63 6.79
C ILE A 80 -10.74 22.54 7.17
N SER A 81 -11.93 22.99 7.60
CA SER A 81 -13.11 22.16 7.86
C SER A 81 -13.99 22.16 6.62
N ILE A 82 -14.28 20.97 6.09
CA ILE A 82 -15.27 20.72 5.03
C ILE A 82 -16.30 19.80 5.66
#